data_AF-A0A3L7SZA4-F1
#
_entry.id   AF-A0A3L7SZA4-F1
#
_cell.length_a   1.000
_cell.length_b   1.000
_cell.length_c   1.000
_cell.angle_alpha   90.00
_cell.angle_beta   90.00
_cell.angle_gamma   90.00
#
_symmetry.space_group_name_H-M   'P 1'
#
loop_
_entity.id
_entity.type
_entity.pdbx_description
1 polymer ?
#
loop_
_entity_poly.entity_id
_entity_poly.type
_entity_poly.pdbx_seq_one_letter_code
_entity_poly.pdbx_strand_id
1 'polypeptide(L)'
;MKNFAIPSLVVASAIASSSSAAIIVFTSEFVWDGYAAGNDAAMFTETFETYNGFYASPLTGSMGGVNWSANATGGIFVGAVGTSQALSTNNPVPMTLSFTG
;
A
#
# COMPACT_ATOMS: atom_id res chain seq x y z
N MET A 1 21.20 -52.61 -41.42
CA MET A 1 21.70 -51.22 -41.45
C MET A 1 20.71 -50.33 -40.69
N LYS A 2 21.14 -49.86 -39.51
CA LYS A 2 20.80 -48.60 -38.81
C LYS A 2 19.33 -48.15 -38.75
N ASN A 3 18.70 -48.35 -37.58
CA ASN A 3 17.50 -47.64 -37.16
C ASN A 3 17.84 -46.16 -36.93
N PHE A 4 17.21 -45.26 -37.69
CA PHE A 4 17.31 -43.81 -37.47
C PHE A 4 16.22 -43.39 -36.48
N ALA A 5 16.60 -43.08 -35.24
CA ALA A 5 15.73 -42.40 -34.29
C ALA A 5 15.65 -40.91 -34.69
N ILE A 6 14.44 -40.39 -34.93
CA ILE A 6 14.20 -38.96 -35.23
C ILE A 6 13.96 -38.27 -33.88
N PRO A 7 14.84 -37.36 -33.42
CA PRO A 7 14.59 -36.62 -32.19
C PRO A 7 13.51 -35.56 -32.48
N SER A 8 12.34 -35.70 -31.84
CA SER A 8 11.31 -34.66 -31.83
C SER A 8 11.73 -33.57 -30.83
N LEU A 9 11.98 -32.36 -31.32
CA LEU A 9 12.27 -31.20 -30.49
C LEU A 9 10.94 -30.58 -30.05
N VAL A 10 10.53 -30.80 -28.80
CA VAL A 10 9.40 -30.09 -28.20
C VAL A 10 9.89 -28.70 -27.78
N VAL A 11 9.50 -27.67 -28.52
CA VAL A 11 9.70 -26.27 -28.10
C VAL A 11 8.71 -25.99 -26.97
N ALA A 12 9.20 -25.95 -25.74
CA ALA A 12 8.43 -25.47 -24.60
C ALA A 12 8.35 -23.94 -24.68
N SER A 13 7.17 -23.40 -25.03
CA SER A 13 6.91 -21.96 -24.96
C SER A 13 6.88 -21.55 -23.50
N ALA A 14 7.88 -20.82 -23.02
CA ALA A 14 7.85 -20.22 -21.70
C ALA A 14 6.87 -19.03 -21.73
N ILE A 15 5.68 -19.21 -21.15
CA ILE A 15 4.79 -18.09 -20.81
C ILE A 15 5.39 -17.35 -19.63
N ALA A 16 6.05 -16.22 -19.89
CA ALA A 16 6.45 -15.30 -18.84
C ALA A 16 5.21 -14.53 -18.36
N SER A 17 4.78 -14.75 -17.12
CA SER A 17 3.76 -13.91 -16.48
C SER A 17 4.35 -12.53 -16.23
N SER A 18 3.94 -11.51 -16.99
CA SER A 18 4.25 -10.11 -16.68
C SER A 18 3.19 -9.55 -15.74
N SER A 19 3.59 -9.16 -14.52
CA SER A 19 2.75 -8.31 -13.67
C SER A 19 3.02 -6.85 -14.00
N SER A 20 1.97 -6.08 -14.27
CA SER A 20 2.04 -4.63 -14.45
C SER A 20 1.23 -3.96 -13.34
N ALA A 21 1.84 -2.99 -12.65
CA ALA A 21 1.16 -2.16 -11.67
C ALA A 21 0.90 -0.77 -12.26
N ALA A 22 -0.28 -0.21 -12.01
CA ALA A 22 -0.63 1.16 -12.33
C ALA A 22 -1.08 1.89 -11.06
N ILE A 23 -0.66 3.14 -10.90
CA ILE A 23 -1.17 4.02 -9.85
C ILE A 23 -2.27 4.87 -10.48
N ILE A 24 -3.48 4.80 -9.93
CA ILE A 24 -4.62 5.59 -10.35
C ILE A 24 -4.97 6.54 -9.21
N VAL A 25 -5.06 7.83 -9.52
CA VAL A 25 -5.33 8.88 -8.54
C VAL A 25 -6.67 9.52 -8.86
N PHE A 26 -7.50 9.67 -7.83
CA PHE A 26 -8.79 10.32 -7.92
C PHE A 26 -8.78 11.55 -7.01
N THR A 27 -9.43 12.62 -7.45
CA THR A 27 -9.63 13.84 -6.64
C THR A 27 -10.95 13.84 -5.87
N SER A 28 -11.79 12.81 -6.07
CA SER A 28 -13.11 12.66 -5.45
C SER A 28 -13.25 11.29 -4.84
N GLU A 29 -13.55 11.25 -3.54
CA GLU A 29 -13.81 10.03 -2.78
C GLU A 29 -14.95 9.20 -3.38
N PHE A 30 -16.07 9.84 -3.74
CA PHE A 30 -17.20 9.15 -4.36
C PHE A 30 -16.82 8.37 -5.64
N VAL A 31 -15.91 8.91 -6.46
CA VAL A 31 -15.45 8.24 -7.69
C VAL A 31 -14.47 7.11 -7.35
N TRP A 32 -13.59 7.32 -6.36
CA TRP A 32 -12.70 6.29 -5.85
C TRP A 32 -13.48 5.10 -5.31
N ASP A 33 -14.50 5.33 -4.49
CA ASP A 33 -15.33 4.29 -3.90
C ASP A 33 -16.05 3.47 -4.97
N GLY A 34 -16.63 4.15 -5.97
CA GLY A 34 -17.27 3.49 -7.10
C GLY A 34 -16.29 2.65 -7.93
N TYR A 35 -15.08 3.15 -8.17
CA TYR A 35 -14.04 2.42 -8.87
C TYR A 35 -13.57 1.20 -8.07
N ALA A 36 -13.29 1.36 -6.77
CA ALA A 36 -12.78 0.29 -5.91
C ALA A 36 -13.82 -0.83 -5.76
N ALA A 37 -15.08 -0.49 -5.50
CA ALA A 37 -16.19 -1.45 -5.45
C ALA A 37 -16.39 -2.16 -6.79
N GLY A 38 -16.34 -1.44 -7.91
CA GLY A 38 -16.52 -2.02 -9.25
C GLY A 38 -15.38 -2.93 -9.72
N ASN A 39 -14.21 -2.86 -9.08
CA ASN A 39 -13.04 -3.70 -9.40
C ASN A 39 -12.72 -4.73 -8.30
N ASP A 40 -13.62 -4.93 -7.33
CA ASP A 40 -13.41 -5.79 -6.16
C ASP A 40 -12.07 -5.51 -5.44
N ALA A 41 -11.66 -4.23 -5.41
CA ALA A 41 -10.41 -3.83 -4.79
C ALA A 41 -10.52 -3.92 -3.26
N ALA A 42 -9.54 -4.54 -2.62
CA ALA A 42 -9.49 -4.57 -1.16
C ALA A 42 -9.20 -3.16 -0.61
N MET A 43 -10.10 -2.66 0.23
CA MET A 43 -9.99 -1.35 0.88
C MET A 43 -9.83 -1.53 2.38
N PHE A 44 -8.85 -0.82 2.95
CA PHE A 44 -8.60 -0.83 4.38
C PHE A 44 -8.35 0.59 4.85
N THR A 45 -9.09 1.00 5.88
CA THR A 45 -9.01 2.36 6.45
C THR A 45 -8.22 2.32 7.75
N GLU A 46 -7.08 2.99 7.80
CA GLU A 46 -6.36 3.26 9.05
C GLU A 46 -7.07 4.41 9.79
N THR A 47 -7.59 4.14 10.99
CA THR A 47 -8.35 5.11 11.79
C THR A 47 -7.53 5.70 12.93
N PHE A 48 -6.32 5.17 13.19
CA PHE A 48 -5.42 5.61 14.26
C PHE A 48 -6.01 5.55 15.69
N GLU A 49 -7.15 4.90 15.90
CA GLU A 49 -7.87 4.86 17.19
C GLU A 49 -7.07 4.16 18.30
N THR A 50 -6.03 3.41 17.94
CA THR A 50 -5.09 2.76 18.87
C THR A 50 -4.00 3.69 19.40
N TYR A 51 -3.88 4.90 18.85
CA TYR A 51 -2.86 5.88 19.22
C TYR A 51 -3.50 7.13 19.85
N ASN A 52 -2.81 7.75 20.81
CA ASN A 52 -3.22 9.02 21.43
C ASN A 52 -2.03 9.72 22.08
N GLY A 53 -1.72 10.93 21.63
CA GLY A 53 -0.65 11.77 22.16
C GLY A 53 0.61 11.80 21.30
N PHE A 54 1.74 12.05 21.95
CA PHE A 54 3.03 12.26 21.32
C PHE A 54 3.83 10.95 21.19
N TYR A 55 4.38 10.71 20.00
CA TYR A 55 5.19 9.55 19.66
C TYR A 55 6.55 9.97 19.10
N ALA A 56 7.55 9.12 19.33
CA ALA A 56 8.84 9.24 18.68
C ALA A 56 8.71 9.01 17.17
N SER A 57 9.62 9.59 16.39
CA SER A 57 9.73 9.32 14.95
C SER A 57 10.72 8.18 14.69
N PRO A 58 10.40 7.19 13.84
CA PRO A 58 9.13 7.03 13.13
C PRO A 58 8.03 6.40 14.00
N LEU A 59 6.77 6.74 13.71
CA LEU A 59 5.61 5.99 14.17
C LEU A 59 5.21 4.99 13.07
N THR A 60 4.98 3.74 13.42
CA THR A 60 4.64 2.68 12.46
C THR A 60 3.30 2.02 12.80
N GLY A 61 2.60 1.55 11.78
CA GLY A 61 1.41 0.73 11.92
C GLY A 61 1.23 -0.20 10.73
N SER A 62 0.15 -0.98 10.77
CA SER A 62 -0.20 -1.93 9.73
C SER A 62 -1.72 -2.00 9.61
N MET A 63 -2.21 -1.93 8.38
CA MET A 63 -3.64 -2.05 8.10
C MET A 63 -3.82 -2.75 6.76
N GLY A 64 -4.63 -3.81 6.75
CA GLY A 64 -4.93 -4.53 5.52
C GLY A 64 -3.75 -5.24 4.84
N GLY A 65 -2.71 -5.59 5.60
CA GLY A 65 -1.48 -6.16 5.05
C GLY A 65 -0.49 -5.13 4.48
N VAL A 66 -0.84 -3.84 4.48
CA VAL A 66 0.08 -2.75 4.16
C VAL A 66 0.65 -2.18 5.46
N ASN A 67 1.97 -2.19 5.58
CA ASN A 67 2.67 -1.51 6.67
C ASN A 67 2.92 -0.06 6.27
N TRP A 68 2.77 0.85 7.23
CA TRP A 68 3.05 2.27 7.04
C TRP A 68 4.06 2.78 8.07
N SER A 69 4.81 3.81 7.72
CA SER A 69 5.75 4.50 8.60
C SER A 69 5.66 6.01 8.39
N ALA A 70 5.36 6.73 9.46
CA ALA A 70 5.28 8.18 9.53
C ALA A 70 6.55 8.74 10.16
N ASN A 71 7.31 9.53 9.40
CA ASN A 71 8.55 10.15 9.85
C ASN A 71 8.46 11.67 9.76
N ALA A 72 8.73 12.35 10.87
CA ALA A 72 8.85 13.79 10.93
C ALA A 72 9.91 14.23 11.95
N THR A 73 10.57 15.36 11.67
CA THR A 73 11.52 15.95 12.62
C THR A 73 10.77 16.47 13.85
N GLY A 74 11.18 16.05 15.05
CA GLY A 74 10.54 16.45 16.30
C GLY A 74 9.37 15.55 16.74
N GLY A 75 9.08 14.47 16.02
CA GLY A 75 8.10 13.45 16.42
C GLY A 75 6.71 13.61 15.81
N ILE A 76 5.86 12.65 16.15
CA ILE A 76 4.51 12.46 15.60
C ILE A 76 3.48 12.70 16.70
N PHE A 77 2.38 13.37 16.37
CA PHE A 77 1.24 13.55 17.26
C PHE A 77 0.02 12.86 16.65
N VAL A 78 -0.65 12.03 17.44
CA VAL A 78 -1.98 11.52 17.10
C VAL A 78 -2.99 12.10 18.08
N GLY A 79 -4.02 12.76 17.55
CA GLY A 79 -5.07 13.33 18.38
C GLY A 79 -6.37 13.54 17.62
N ALA A 80 -7.41 13.89 18.37
CA ALA A 80 -8.74 13.96 17.83
C ALA A 80 -8.90 15.17 16.91
N VAL A 81 -9.35 14.91 15.69
CA VAL A 81 -9.84 15.93 14.75
C VAL A 81 -11.32 15.64 14.52
N GLY A 82 -12.17 16.44 15.17
CA GLY A 82 -13.60 16.14 15.25
C GLY A 82 -13.85 14.91 16.12
N THR A 83 -14.38 13.84 15.52
CA THR A 83 -14.77 12.59 16.21
C THR A 83 -13.78 11.44 16.00
N SER A 84 -12.66 11.66 15.30
CA SER A 84 -11.72 10.59 14.92
C SER A 84 -10.28 10.98 15.19
N GLN A 85 -9.43 9.99 15.46
CA GLN A 85 -7.99 10.22 15.60
C GLN A 85 -7.35 10.52 14.25
N ALA A 86 -6.44 11.50 14.23
CA ALA A 86 -5.70 11.89 13.04
C ALA A 86 -4.19 11.99 13.34
N LEU A 87 -3.40 11.54 12.36
CA LEU A 87 -1.95 11.63 12.35
C LEU A 87 -1.49 13.04 11.97
N SER A 88 -0.53 13.58 12.72
CA SER A 88 0.08 14.89 12.48
C SER A 88 1.51 14.95 13.01
N THR A 89 2.17 16.09 12.86
CA THR A 89 3.51 16.34 13.37
C THR A 89 3.48 17.16 14.66
N ASN A 90 4.46 16.95 15.54
CA ASN A 90 4.58 17.73 16.79
C ASN A 90 4.90 19.21 16.53
N ASN A 91 5.57 19.49 15.41
CA ASN A 91 5.97 20.82 14.95
C ASN A 91 5.54 20.98 13.48
N PRO A 92 5.35 22.20 12.97
CA PRO A 92 4.95 22.44 11.57
C PRO A 92 6.11 22.17 10.60
N VAL A 93 6.47 20.89 10.45
CA VAL A 93 7.50 20.38 9.55
C VAL A 93 6.90 19.34 8.62
N PRO A 94 7.52 19.06 7.47
CA PRO A 94 7.07 17.98 6.60
C PRO A 94 7.06 16.62 7.30
N MET A 95 6.00 15.85 7.06
CA MET A 95 5.91 14.43 7.39
C MET A 95 6.09 13.62 6.10
N THR A 96 6.94 12.60 6.17
CA THR A 96 7.04 11.57 5.12
C THR A 96 6.25 10.36 5.55
N LEU A 97 5.29 9.93 4.72
CA LEU A 97 4.52 8.72 4.93
C LEU A 97 4.94 7.67 3.89
N SER A 98 5.51 6.58 4.36
CA SER A 98 5.99 5.48 3.52
C SER A 98 5.09 4.25 3.70
N PHE A 99 4.80 3.55 2.61
CA PHE A 99 3.98 2.35 2.60
C PHE A 99 4.77 1.18 2.00
N THR A 100 4.62 -0.02 2.59
CA THR A 100 5.18 -1.28 2.08
C THR A 100 4.15 -2.38 2.21
N GLY A 101 3.97 -3.20 1.18
CA GLY A 101 3.09 -4.36 1.14
C GLY A 101 3.69 -5.45 0.26
#